data_AF-A0A9D7PC00-F1
#
_entry.id   AF-A0A9D7PC00-F1
#
_cell.length_a   1.000
_cell.length_b   1.000
_cell.length_c   1.000
_cell.angle_alpha   90.00
_cell.angle_beta   90.00
_cell.angle_gamma   90.00
#
_symmetry.space_group_name_H-M   'P 1'
#
loop_
_entity.id
_entity.type
_entity.pdbx_description
1 polymer ?
#
loop_
_entity_poly.entity_id
_entity_poly.type
_entity_poly.pdbx_seq_one_letter_code
_entity_poly.pdbx_strand_id
1 'polypeptide(L)'
;MAEAMMAAHYPLQAMLYCVALHRFLGSRLLGYDPARHLGGVGYLFVRGMAGAATPIVDGTSCGIFGWFRPAGLTVAASELLGGRRA
;
A
#
# COMPACT_ATOMS: atom_id res chain seq x y z
N MET A 1 8.33 15.34 0.84
CA MET A 1 7.71 14.03 1.19
C MET A 1 8.25 12.90 0.34
N ALA A 2 8.17 12.99 -1.00
CA ALA A 2 8.65 11.94 -1.90
C ALA A 2 10.09 11.49 -1.62
N GLU A 3 11.03 12.42 -1.41
CA GLU A 3 12.43 12.12 -1.10
C GLU A 3 12.59 11.31 0.19
N ALA A 4 11.95 11.75 1.29
CA ALA A 4 11.94 11.02 2.55
C ALA A 4 11.30 9.62 2.41
N MET A 5 10.27 9.48 1.56
CA MET A 5 9.65 8.18 1.31
C MET A 5 10.55 7.23 0.53
N MET A 6 11.29 7.75 -0.43
CA MET A 6 12.27 6.97 -1.19
C MET A 6 13.47 6.58 -0.33
N ALA A 7 14.02 7.51 0.44
CA ALA A 7 15.13 7.26 1.36
C ALA A 7 14.80 6.21 2.43
N ALA A 8 13.55 6.17 2.90
CA ALA A 8 13.07 5.18 3.85
C ALA A 8 12.50 3.90 3.21
N HIS A 9 12.55 3.78 1.87
CA HIS A 9 12.03 2.63 1.12
C HIS A 9 10.56 2.26 1.40
N TYR A 10 9.71 3.26 1.72
CA TYR A 10 8.29 3.01 1.96
C TYR A 10 7.56 2.35 0.77
N PRO A 11 7.85 2.67 -0.52
CA PRO A 11 7.21 1.96 -1.63
C PRO A 11 7.48 0.45 -1.64
N LEU A 12 8.70 0.04 -1.26
CA LEU A 12 9.05 -1.38 -1.14
C LEU A 12 8.30 -2.02 0.03
N GLN A 13 8.32 -1.37 1.20
CA GLN A 13 7.56 -1.84 2.37
C GLN A 13 6.07 -2.04 2.03
N ALA A 14 5.46 -1.04 1.37
CA ALA A 14 4.09 -1.12 0.91
C ALA A 14 3.86 -2.35 0.03
N MET A 15 4.78 -2.65 -0.90
CA MET A 15 4.68 -3.81 -1.80
C MET A 15 4.66 -5.13 -1.02
N LEU A 16 5.59 -5.28 -0.09
CA LEU A 16 5.68 -6.47 0.75
C LEU A 16 4.42 -6.66 1.60
N TYR A 17 3.89 -5.57 2.16
CA TYR A 17 2.67 -5.62 2.98
C TYR A 17 1.44 -5.96 2.14
N CYS A 18 1.32 -5.41 0.92
CA CYS A 18 0.25 -5.80 0.01
C CYS A 18 0.33 -7.27 -0.40
N VAL A 19 1.54 -7.81 -0.64
CA VAL A 19 1.72 -9.25 -0.93
C VAL A 19 1.30 -10.10 0.27
N ALA A 20 1.72 -9.73 1.48
CA ALA A 20 1.33 -10.43 2.70
C ALA A 20 -0.20 -10.41 2.89
N LEU A 21 -0.82 -9.24 2.72
CA LEU A 21 -2.27 -9.06 2.82
C LEU A 21 -3.02 -9.85 1.74
N HIS A 22 -2.54 -9.83 0.49
CA HIS A 22 -3.10 -10.59 -0.62
C HIS A 22 -3.16 -12.09 -0.30
N ARG A 23 -2.05 -12.66 0.17
CA ARG A 23 -1.96 -14.09 0.54
C ARG A 23 -2.83 -14.41 1.75
N PHE A 24 -2.85 -13.53 2.75
CA PHE A 24 -3.70 -13.68 3.93
C PHE A 24 -5.19 -13.72 3.55
N LEU A 25 -5.67 -12.73 2.80
CA LEU A 25 -7.05 -12.66 2.34
C LEU A 25 -7.41 -13.86 1.47
N GLY A 26 -6.54 -14.29 0.55
CA GLY A 26 -6.77 -15.48 -0.26
C GLY A 26 -6.96 -16.76 0.55
N SER A 27 -6.37 -16.86 1.75
CA SER A 27 -6.56 -18.00 2.65
C SER A 27 -7.79 -17.92 3.57
N ARG A 28 -8.38 -16.72 3.74
CA ARG A 28 -9.41 -16.46 4.76
C ARG A 28 -10.76 -16.08 4.17
N LEU A 29 -10.77 -15.42 3.02
CA LEU A 29 -11.98 -14.90 2.41
C LEU A 29 -12.40 -15.77 1.23
N LEU A 30 -13.52 -16.48 1.38
CA LEU A 30 -14.13 -17.24 0.29
C LEU A 30 -14.54 -16.28 -0.84
N GLY A 31 -14.20 -16.62 -2.08
CA GLY A 31 -14.49 -15.76 -3.23
C GLY A 31 -13.62 -14.48 -3.29
N TYR A 32 -12.42 -14.52 -2.70
CA TYR A 32 -11.49 -13.39 -2.73
C TYR A 32 -11.10 -12.99 -4.17
N ASP A 33 -11.52 -11.79 -4.57
CA ASP A 33 -11.06 -11.06 -5.76
C ASP A 33 -10.11 -9.91 -5.35
N PRO A 34 -8.80 -9.96 -5.72
CA PRO A 34 -7.85 -8.89 -5.42
C PRO A 34 -8.27 -7.51 -5.93
N ALA A 35 -8.97 -7.42 -7.07
CA ALA A 35 -9.39 -6.15 -7.66
C ALA A 35 -10.49 -5.47 -6.83
N ARG A 36 -11.27 -6.25 -6.07
CA ARG A 36 -12.37 -5.76 -5.24
C ARG A 36 -11.98 -5.58 -3.78
N HIS A 37 -11.15 -6.48 -3.25
CA HIS A 37 -10.96 -6.63 -1.81
C HIS A 37 -9.61 -6.14 -1.28
N LEU A 38 -8.57 -5.97 -2.12
CA LEU A 38 -7.23 -5.65 -1.63
C LEU A 38 -7.06 -4.19 -1.21
N GLY A 39 -7.69 -3.26 -1.95
CA GLY A 39 -7.59 -1.82 -1.68
C GLY A 39 -6.22 -1.20 -1.98
N GLY A 40 -5.94 -0.06 -1.35
CA GLY A 40 -4.70 0.72 -1.50
C GLY A 40 -3.84 0.74 -0.24
N VAL A 41 -2.79 1.57 -0.25
CA VAL A 41 -1.87 1.77 0.87
C VAL A 41 -1.92 3.22 1.33
N GLY A 42 -1.92 3.43 2.65
CA GLY A 42 -1.80 4.74 3.28
C GLY A 42 -0.60 4.81 4.20
N TYR A 43 0.17 5.90 4.12
CA TYR A 43 1.17 6.27 5.12
C TYR A 43 0.73 7.55 5.82
N LEU A 44 0.70 7.49 7.15
CA LEU A 44 0.30 8.58 8.03
C LEU A 44 1.53 9.07 8.81
N PHE A 45 2.06 10.21 8.40
CA PHE A 45 3.13 10.92 9.09
C PHE A 45 2.52 11.79 10.18
N VAL A 46 2.23 11.18 11.32
CA VAL A 46 1.45 11.76 12.42
C VAL A 46 1.95 13.13 12.90
N ARG A 47 3.27 13.40 12.84
CA ARG A 47 3.83 14.71 13.22
C ARG A 47 3.43 15.86 12.28
N GLY A 48 2.98 15.53 11.06
CA GLY A 48 2.46 16.51 10.10
C GLY A 48 0.95 16.70 10.18
N MET A 49 0.25 15.98 11.07
CA MET A 49 -1.21 16.03 11.21
C MET A 49 -1.58 16.87 12.43
N ALA A 50 -2.41 17.90 12.23
CA ALA A 50 -2.88 18.85 13.24
C ALA A 50 -4.41 18.80 13.44
N GLY A 51 -5.02 17.63 13.23
CA GLY A 51 -6.47 17.45 13.30
C GLY A 51 -7.21 18.28 12.23
N ALA A 52 -8.33 18.90 12.61
CA ALA A 52 -9.11 19.76 11.70
C ALA A 52 -8.31 20.96 11.16
N ALA A 53 -7.22 21.35 11.83
CA ALA A 53 -6.34 22.44 11.40
C ALA A 53 -5.21 21.98 10.46
N THR A 54 -5.18 20.70 10.06
CA THR A 54 -4.13 20.19 9.16
C THR A 54 -4.20 20.91 7.81
N PRO A 55 -3.11 21.58 7.37
CA PRO A 55 -3.11 22.25 6.08
C PRO A 55 -3.33 21.26 4.93
N ILE A 56 -4.02 21.71 3.89
CA ILE A 56 -4.17 20.99 2.63
C ILE A 56 -3.25 21.67 1.61
N VAL A 57 -2.34 20.90 1.03
CA VAL A 57 -1.41 21.35 -0.01
C VAL A 57 -1.66 20.47 -1.23
N ASP A 58 -1.89 21.10 -2.39
CA ASP A 58 -2.19 20.41 -3.66
C ASP A 58 -3.32 19.37 -3.54
N GLY A 59 -4.38 19.73 -2.81
CA GLY A 59 -5.55 18.87 -2.58
C GLY A 59 -5.33 17.71 -1.60
N THR A 60 -4.16 17.61 -0.98
CA THR A 60 -3.85 16.53 -0.01
C THR A 60 -3.58 17.11 1.39
N SER A 61 -4.19 16.52 2.42
CA SER A 61 -3.92 16.89 3.81
C SER A 61 -2.48 16.53 4.19
N CYS A 62 -1.77 17.48 4.81
CA CYS A 62 -0.39 17.29 5.25
C CYS A 62 -0.23 16.04 6.12
N GLY A 63 0.85 15.30 5.87
CA GLY A 63 1.16 14.06 6.58
C GLY A 63 0.44 12.82 6.03
N ILE A 64 -0.40 12.94 5.01
CA ILE A 64 -1.06 11.78 4.38
C ILE A 64 -0.42 11.48 3.02
N PHE A 65 -0.02 10.23 2.81
CA PHE A 65 0.29 9.70 1.48
C PHE A 65 -0.61 8.50 1.19
N GLY A 66 -1.26 8.51 0.03
CA GLY A 66 -2.08 7.40 -0.46
C GLY A 66 -1.52 6.85 -1.77
N TRP A 67 -1.52 5.52 -1.91
CA TRP A 67 -1.16 4.85 -3.14
C TRP A 67 -2.14 3.72 -3.46
N PHE A 68 -2.91 3.91 -4.52
CA PHE A 68 -3.77 2.88 -5.10
C PHE A 68 -3.02 2.19 -6.24
N ARG A 69 -2.40 1.07 -5.90
CA ARG A 69 -1.68 0.23 -6.85
C ARG A 69 -2.64 -0.72 -7.57
N PRO A 70 -2.43 -1.00 -8.86
CA PRO A 70 -3.19 -2.04 -9.55
C PRO A 70 -3.03 -3.38 -8.85
N ALA A 71 -4.13 -4.11 -8.62
CA ALA A 71 -4.08 -5.42 -7.96
C ALA A 71 -3.16 -6.40 -8.69
N GLY A 72 -3.09 -6.32 -10.03
CA GLY A 72 -2.19 -7.12 -10.85
C GLY A 72 -0.71 -6.97 -10.49
N LEU A 73 -0.27 -5.78 -10.05
CA LEU A 73 1.10 -5.57 -9.58
C LEU A 73 1.36 -6.38 -8.30
N THR A 74 0.42 -6.38 -7.35
CA THR A 74 0.55 -7.14 -6.12
C THR A 74 0.53 -8.65 -6.39
N VAL A 75 -0.34 -9.11 -7.29
CA VAL A 75 -0.42 -10.52 -7.69
C VAL A 75 0.91 -10.95 -8.32
N ALA A 76 1.42 -10.21 -9.31
CA ALA A 76 2.70 -10.51 -9.96
C ALA A 76 3.87 -10.53 -8.97
N ALA A 77 3.91 -9.59 -8.02
CA ALA A 77 4.93 -9.56 -6.97
C ALA A 77 4.81 -10.76 -6.02
N SER A 78 3.58 -11.19 -5.68
CA SER A 78 3.34 -12.38 -4.86
C SER A 78 3.86 -13.64 -5.53
N GLU A 79 3.59 -13.82 -6.83
CA GLU A 79 4.09 -14.95 -7.61
C GLU A 79 5.61 -14.95 -7.71
N LEU A 80 6.22 -13.79 -7.96
CA LEU A 80 7.68 -13.64 -8.01
C LEU A 80 8.34 -14.05 -6.68
N LEU A 81 7.77 -13.63 -5.55
CA LEU A 81 8.28 -13.93 -4.21
C LEU A 81 7.97 -15.36 -3.75
N GLY A 82 6.94 -15.99 -4.29
CA GLY A 82 6.56 -17.38 -4.00
C GLY A 82 7.49 -18.42 -4.63
N GLY A 83 8.36 -18.00 -5.55
CA GLY A 83 9.15 -18.86 -6.41
C GLY A 83 8.29 -19.42 -7.54
N ARG A 84 8.75 -19.27 -8.79
CA ARG A 84 8.13 -19.97 -9.93
C ARG A 84 8.25 -21.47 -9.65
N ARG A 85 7.13 -22.18 -9.53
CA ARG A 85 7.14 -23.64 -9.73
C ARG A 85 7.55 -23.86 -11.19
N ALA A 86 8.79 -24.31 -11.39
CA ALA A 86 9.25 -24.86 -12.66
C ALA A 86 8.49 -26.15 -12.98
#